data_AF-G7UWI4-F1
#
_entry.id   AF-G7UWI4-F1
#
_cell.length_a   1.000
_cell.length_b   1.000
_cell.length_c   1.000
_cell.angle_alpha   90.00
_cell.angle_beta   90.00
_cell.angle_gamma   90.00
#
_symmetry.space_group_name_H-M   'P 1'
#
loop_
_entity.id
_entity.type
_entity.pdbx_description
1 polymer ?
#
loop_
_entity_poly.entity_id
_entity_poly.type
_entity_poly.pdbx_seq_one_letter_code
_entity_poly.pdbx_strand_id
1 'polypeptide(L)' 'MPRTSSKMTMASKGKSGNEKGGALTHERIKADLEAFRKAGGRVEVLGNTRVLKKVDNQEGA' A
#
# COMPACT_ATOMS: atom_id res chain seq x y z
N MET A 1 24.50 -27.05 38.57
CA MET A 1 24.87 -26.04 37.56
C MET A 1 23.60 -25.32 37.09
N PRO A 2 23.45 -24.00 37.26
CA PRO A 2 22.31 -23.28 36.68
C PRO A 2 22.59 -22.95 35.21
N ARG A 3 21.72 -23.40 34.28
CA ARG A 3 21.74 -22.93 32.88
C ARG A 3 20.92 -21.65 32.80
N THR A 4 21.56 -20.52 32.53
CA THR A 4 20.87 -19.27 32.23
C THR A 4 20.48 -19.30 30.75
N SER A 5 19.20 -19.10 30.45
CA SER A 5 18.69 -18.97 29.09
C SER A 5 18.78 -17.51 28.67
N SER A 6 19.66 -17.21 27.73
CA SER A 6 19.79 -15.89 27.12
C SER A 6 18.54 -15.55 26.29
N LYS A 7 17.80 -14.50 26.68
CA LYS A 7 16.68 -13.97 25.88
C LYS A 7 17.24 -13.24 24.67
N MET A 8 17.10 -13.81 23.47
CA MET A 8 17.34 -13.08 22.24
C MET A 8 16.20 -12.09 22.01
N THR A 9 16.49 -10.79 22.13
CA THR A 9 15.59 -9.73 21.69
C THR A 9 15.69 -9.62 20.17
N MET A 10 14.64 -10.05 19.47
CA MET A 10 14.48 -9.80 18.04
C MET A 10 14.19 -8.31 17.87
N ALA A 11 15.20 -7.52 17.53
CA ALA A 11 14.98 -6.20 16.95
C ALA A 11 14.41 -6.41 15.54
N SER A 12 13.08 -6.52 15.44
CA SER A 12 12.43 -6.31 14.15
C SER A 12 12.70 -4.86 13.78
N LYS A 13 13.63 -4.66 12.84
CA LYS A 13 13.75 -3.40 12.11
C LYS A 13 12.46 -3.27 11.30
N GLY A 14 11.38 -2.83 11.97
CA GLY A 14 10.17 -2.40 11.32
C GLY A 14 10.61 -1.33 10.33
N LYS A 15 10.53 -1.64 9.04
CA LYS A 15 10.67 -0.66 7.98
C LYS A 15 9.57 0.36 8.26
N SER A 16 9.97 1.48 8.85
CA SER A 16 9.09 2.55 9.26
C SER A 16 8.22 2.91 8.06
N GLY A 17 6.93 2.61 8.18
CA GLY A 17 5.93 3.15 7.28
C GLY A 17 6.02 4.68 7.30
N ASN A 18 5.67 5.28 6.16
CA ASN A 18 5.61 6.72 5.93
C ASN A 18 6.88 7.38 5.37
N GLU A 19 7.50 6.79 4.35
CA GLU A 19 8.02 7.60 3.24
C GLU A 19 6.87 7.82 2.25
N LYS A 20 5.93 8.72 2.60
CA LYS A 20 4.97 9.24 1.62
C LYS A 20 5.76 10.10 0.63
N GLY A 21 6.34 9.43 -0.35
CA GLY A 21 7.22 10.01 -1.35
C GLY A 21 6.47 11.01 -2.22
N GLY A 22 6.55 12.30 -1.87
CA GLY A 22 6.13 13.46 -2.66
C GLY A 22 4.71 13.43 -3.27
N ALA A 23 4.43 14.42 -4.12
CA ALA A 23 3.13 14.56 -4.77
C ALA A 23 2.80 13.34 -5.65
N LEU A 24 1.53 12.90 -5.62
CA LEU A 24 1.00 11.87 -6.49
C LEU A 24 0.76 12.48 -7.87
N THR A 25 1.74 12.33 -8.77
CA THR A 25 1.66 12.82 -10.15
C THR A 25 1.44 11.66 -11.11
N HIS A 26 0.87 11.97 -12.28
CA HIS A 26 0.69 10.98 -13.35
C HIS A 26 2.02 10.31 -13.75
N GLU A 27 3.09 11.11 -13.87
CA GLU A 27 4.42 10.63 -14.26
C GLU A 27 4.98 9.60 -13.28
N ARG A 28 4.81 9.83 -11.98
CA ARG A 28 5.26 8.88 -10.95
C ARG A 28 4.47 7.58 -10.96
N ILE A 29 3.15 7.68 -11.07
CA ILE A 29 2.29 6.48 -11.19
C ILE A 29 2.74 5.65 -12.41
N LYS A 30 3.04 6.29 -13.54
CA LYS A 30 3.54 5.60 -14.73
C LYS A 30 4.87 4.89 -14.44
N ALA A 31 5.84 5.59 -13.85
CA ALA A 31 7.14 5.01 -13.51
C ALA A 31 7.01 3.81 -12.56
N ASP A 32 6.16 3.91 -11.54
CA ASP A 32 5.94 2.84 -10.57
C ASP A 32 5.27 1.61 -11.22
N LEU A 33 4.30 1.83 -12.11
CA LEU A 33 3.67 0.74 -12.87
C LEU A 33 4.66 0.03 -13.79
N GLU A 34 5.57 0.77 -14.43
CA GLU A 34 6.63 0.18 -15.26
C GLU A 34 7.62 -0.63 -14.43
N ALA A 35 8.06 -0.09 -13.29
CA ALA A 35 8.95 -0.79 -12.37
C ALA A 35 8.31 -2.09 -11.85
N PHE A 36 7.02 -2.04 -11.47
CA PHE A 36 6.26 -3.20 -11.04
C PHE A 36 6.17 -4.29 -12.12
N ARG A 37 5.87 -3.90 -13.37
CA ARG A 37 5.83 -4.83 -14.51
C ARG A 37 7.20 -5.45 -14.81
N LYS A 38 8.28 -4.65 -14.76
CA LYS A 38 9.66 -5.15 -14.95
C LYS A 38 10.07 -6.16 -13.89
N ALA A 39 9.60 -6.01 -12.65
CA ALA A 39 9.81 -6.96 -11.57
C ALA A 39 8.99 -8.27 -11.72
N GLY A 40 8.18 -8.41 -12.79
CA GLY A 40 7.32 -9.56 -13.03
C GLY A 40 5.93 -9.45 -12.39
N GLY A 41 5.58 -8.29 -11.83
CA GLY A 41 4.26 -8.04 -11.26
C GLY A 41 3.18 -7.95 -12.32
N ARG A 42 2.01 -8.53 -12.03
CA ARG A 42 0.81 -8.43 -12.86
C ARG A 42 -0.31 -7.78 -12.06
N VAL A 43 -0.95 -6.77 -12.64
CA VAL A 43 -2.14 -6.14 -12.06
C VAL A 43 -3.36 -6.86 -12.63
N GLU A 44 -4.13 -7.49 -11.76
CA GLU A 44 -5.36 -8.19 -12.12
C GLU A 44 -6.55 -7.48 -11.48
N VAL A 45 -7.65 -7.36 -12.24
CA VAL A 45 -8.90 -6.79 -11.74
C VAL A 45 -9.75 -7.93 -11.22
N LEU A 46 -9.85 -8.07 -9.89
CA LEU A 46 -10.60 -9.13 -9.22
C LEU A 46 -12.14 -8.95 -9.29
N GLY A 47 -12.60 -7.90 -9.95
CA GLY A 47 -14.01 -7.54 -10.10
C GLY A 47 -14.25 -6.05 -9.82
N ASN A 48 -15.42 -5.56 -10.23
CA ASN A 48 -15.84 -4.19 -9.95
C ASN A 48 -16.66 -4.17 -8.66
N THR A 49 -16.02 -3.80 -7.54
CA THR A 49 -16.74 -3.53 -6.29
C THR A 49 -17.63 -2.31 -6.50
N ARG A 50 -18.95 -2.48 -6.40
CA ARG A 50 -19.90 -1.37 -6.45
C ARG A 50 -19.69 -0.51 -5.20
N VAL A 51 -19.14 0.68 -5.38
CA VAL A 51 -19.07 1.68 -4.31
C VAL A 51 -20.42 2.38 -4.19
N LEU A 52 -20.84 2.65 -2.96
CA LEU A 52 -21.97 3.54 -2.69
C LEU A 52 -21.60 4.92 -3.23
N LYS A 53 -22.26 5.37 -4.29
CA LYS A 53 -22.13 6.76 -4.76
C LYS A 53 -22.92 7.64 -3.80
N LYS A 54 -22.31 8.73 -3.33
CA LYS A 54 -23.08 9.82 -2.71
C LYS A 54 -24.09 10.30 -3.76
N VAL A 55 -25.37 10.22 -3.42
CA VAL A 55 -26.41 10.91 -4.15
C VAL A 55 -26.42 12.31 -3.54
N ASP A 56 -25.91 13.30 -4.28
CA ASP A 56 -26.17 14.68 -3.91
C ASP A 56 -27.68 14.90 -4.05
N ASN A 57 -28.34 15.24 -2.96
CA ASN A 57 -29.78 15.48 -2.94
C ASN A 57 -30.03 16.69 -3.84
N GLN A 58 -30.48 16.45 -5.07
CA GLN A 58 -30.88 17.50 -6.01
C GLN A 58 -32.20 18.09 -5.47
N GLU A 59 -32.10 19.06 -4.55
CA GLU A 59 -33.21 19.97 -4.28
C GLU A 59 -33.44 20.84 -5.51
N GLY A 60 -34.65 20.78 -6.06
CA GLY A 60 -35.10 21.68 -7.13
C GLY A 60 -35.95 20.98 -8.18
N ALA A 61 -37.20 20.68 -7.82
CA ALA A 61 -38.29 20.47 -8.75
C ALA A 61 -39.03 21.80 -8.96
#